data_AF-A0A8S4GTT8-F1
#
_entry.id   AF-A0A8S4GTT8-F1
#
_cell.length_a   1.000
_cell.length_b   1.000
_cell.length_c   1.000
_cell.angle_alpha   90.00
_cell.angle_beta   90.00
_cell.angle_gamma   90.00
#
_symmetry.space_group_name_H-M   'P 1'
#
loop_
_entity.id
_entity.type
_entity.pdbx_description
1 polymer ?
#
loop_
_entity_poly.entity_id
_entity_poly.type
_entity_poly.pdbx_seq_one_letter_code
_entity_poly.pdbx_strand_id
1 'polypeptide(L)'
;MKLEGKLSWEEPATAKKSLKLKNQIEELLGPDLGDVDDDECCPTCLDPYDDSNPKMTTRCGHHFHLPCILEWRERSRACPVCGKKLKVDGLEL
;
A
#
# COMPACT_ATOMS: atom_id res chain seq x y z
N MET A 1 23.73 22.45 -28.99
CA MET A 1 24.25 21.68 -27.84
C MET A 1 24.47 22.62 -26.66
N LYS A 2 24.19 22.13 -25.45
CA LYS A 2 24.41 22.75 -24.12
C LYS A 2 23.57 24.01 -23.79
N LEU A 3 22.40 23.74 -23.20
CA LEU A 3 21.90 24.44 -21.99
C LEU A 3 22.98 24.35 -20.91
N GLU A 4 23.14 25.34 -20.00
CA GLU A 4 23.28 25.22 -18.51
C GLU A 4 23.53 26.59 -17.83
N GLY A 5 22.65 26.98 -16.89
CA GLY A 5 22.96 27.71 -15.64
C GLY A 5 23.33 29.20 -15.74
N LYS A 6 22.94 30.10 -14.84
CA LYS A 6 22.74 29.94 -13.39
C LYS A 6 21.84 31.10 -12.94
N LEU A 7 20.61 30.82 -12.51
CA LEU A 7 19.81 31.81 -11.78
C LEU A 7 20.36 31.80 -10.36
N SER A 8 21.14 32.82 -10.00
CA SER A 8 21.66 33.03 -8.65
C SER A 8 20.48 33.31 -7.74
N TRP A 9 20.09 32.34 -6.92
CA TRP A 9 19.15 32.53 -5.83
C TRP A 9 19.95 32.56 -4.53
N GLU A 10 20.04 33.75 -3.93
CA GLU A 10 20.71 33.97 -2.65
C GLU A 10 19.71 33.64 -1.52
N GLU A 11 20.04 32.68 -0.66
CA GLU A 11 19.19 32.25 0.44
C GLU A 11 19.14 33.30 1.58
N PRO A 12 17.94 33.75 2.02
CA PRO A 12 17.84 34.66 3.16
C PRO A 12 17.99 33.93 4.51
N ALA A 13 18.82 34.51 5.37
CA ALA A 13 19.26 33.99 6.67
C ALA A 13 18.18 33.98 7.76
N THR A 14 17.15 33.14 7.69
CA THR A 14 16.24 32.89 8.82
C THR A 14 15.65 31.47 8.84
N ALA A 15 16.48 30.44 9.04
CA ALA A 15 15.99 29.07 9.26
C ALA A 15 16.49 28.49 10.60
N LYS A 16 16.37 29.27 11.68
CA LYS A 16 16.64 28.79 13.05
C LYS A 16 15.32 28.42 13.74
N LYS A 17 14.65 27.35 13.32
CA LYS A 17 13.45 26.81 14.03
C LYS A 17 13.08 25.36 13.71
N SER A 18 14.02 24.53 13.23
CA SER A 18 13.70 23.15 12.77
C SER A 18 14.35 22.03 13.59
N LEU A 19 14.89 22.31 14.79
CA LEU A 19 15.49 21.28 15.64
C LEU A 19 14.53 20.66 16.66
N LYS A 20 13.44 21.35 17.03
CA LYS A 20 12.55 20.91 18.12
C LYS A 20 11.50 19.87 17.70
N LEU A 21 11.13 19.85 16.42
CA LEU A 21 10.02 19.02 15.93
C LEU A 21 10.41 17.56 15.70
N LYS A 22 11.68 17.31 15.33
CA LYS A 22 12.19 15.96 15.03
C LYS A 22 12.20 15.03 16.24
N ASN A 23 12.56 15.51 17.43
CA ASN A 23 12.57 14.70 18.65
C ASN A 23 11.18 14.28 19.14
N GLN A 24 10.11 14.94 18.69
CA GLN A 24 8.76 14.74 19.23
C GLN A 24 7.98 13.65 18.50
N ILE A 25 8.41 13.27 17.29
CA ILE A 25 7.82 12.18 16.50
C ILE A 25 8.29 10.81 17.01
N GLU A 26 9.54 10.74 17.50
CA GLU A 26 10.17 9.50 17.97
C GLU A 26 9.55 8.94 19.27
N GLU A 27 8.98 9.79 20.13
CA GLU A 27 8.27 9.36 21.35
C GLU A 27 6.81 8.90 21.11
N LEU A 28 6.20 9.25 19.96
CA LEU A 28 4.83 8.87 19.63
C LEU A 28 4.74 7.56 18.85
N LEU A 29 5.83 7.17 18.19
CA LEU A 29 5.96 5.95 17.39
C LEU A 29 6.90 4.98 18.10
N GLY A 30 6.50 4.53 19.29
CA GLY A 30 7.26 3.54 20.08
C GLY A 30 7.60 2.28 19.28
N PRO A 31 8.44 1.36 19.83
CA PRO A 31 8.95 0.17 19.13
C PRO A 31 7.88 -0.87 18.74
N ASP A 32 6.61 -0.55 18.92
CA ASP A 32 5.44 -1.37 18.63
C ASP A 32 4.78 -0.97 17.29
N LEU A 33 5.58 -0.56 16.30
CA LEU A 33 5.18 -0.85 14.92
C LEU A 33 5.50 -2.33 14.70
N GLY A 34 4.74 -3.17 15.41
CA GLY A 34 4.75 -4.59 15.24
C GLY A 34 4.58 -4.86 13.75
N ASP A 35 5.43 -5.73 13.25
CA ASP A 35 5.31 -6.37 11.95
C ASP A 35 3.93 -7.04 11.92
N VAL A 36 2.89 -6.25 11.60
CA VAL A 36 1.59 -6.78 11.22
C VAL A 36 1.89 -7.48 9.91
N ASP A 37 2.00 -8.80 10.00
CA ASP A 37 2.16 -9.71 8.88
C ASP A 37 1.06 -9.35 7.86
N ASP A 38 1.39 -8.47 6.90
CA ASP A 38 0.48 -7.94 5.87
C ASP A 38 -0.08 -9.10 5.02
N ASP A 39 0.60 -10.24 5.07
CA ASP A 39 0.22 -11.51 4.46
C ASP A 39 -1.06 -12.15 5.08
N GLU A 40 -1.51 -11.71 6.27
CA GLU A 40 -2.76 -12.18 6.91
C GLU A 40 -3.97 -11.24 6.71
N CYS A 41 -3.80 -10.13 5.98
CA CYS A 41 -4.87 -9.17 5.70
C CYS A 41 -5.21 -9.13 4.21
N CYS A 42 -6.47 -8.86 3.90
CA CYS A 42 -6.89 -8.68 2.52
C CYS A 42 -6.42 -7.32 1.97
N PRO A 43 -5.61 -7.27 0.90
CA PRO A 43 -5.04 -6.02 0.40
C PRO A 43 -6.07 -5.10 -0.30
N THR A 44 -7.35 -5.51 -0.35
CA THR A 44 -8.44 -4.71 -0.93
C THR A 44 -9.26 -3.97 0.12
N CYS A 45 -9.54 -4.58 1.27
CA CYS A 45 -10.30 -3.97 2.38
C CYS A 45 -9.47 -3.70 3.63
N LEU A 46 -8.25 -4.23 3.70
CA LEU A 46 -7.32 -4.13 4.84
C LEU A 46 -7.83 -4.80 6.12
N ASP A 47 -8.80 -5.70 6.01
CA ASP A 47 -9.31 -6.52 7.12
C ASP A 47 -8.65 -7.91 7.14
N PRO A 48 -8.52 -8.53 8.33
CA PRO A 48 -8.00 -9.89 8.48
C PRO A 48 -8.90 -10.94 7.82
N TYR A 49 -8.34 -12.12 7.55
CA TYR A 49 -9.10 -13.29 7.14
C TYR A 49 -9.71 -14.04 8.34
N ASP A 50 -10.91 -14.56 8.20
CA ASP A 50 -11.61 -15.31 9.24
C ASP A 50 -12.43 -16.49 8.66
N ASP A 51 -13.02 -17.33 9.52
CA ASP A 51 -13.82 -18.49 9.06
C ASP A 51 -15.05 -18.09 8.24
N SER A 52 -15.62 -16.91 8.46
CA SER A 52 -16.76 -16.40 7.67
C SER A 52 -16.28 -15.87 6.33
N ASN A 53 -15.14 -15.17 6.32
CA ASN A 53 -14.52 -14.63 5.12
C ASN A 53 -13.08 -15.16 4.97
N PRO A 54 -12.90 -16.38 4.42
CA PRO A 54 -11.58 -17.00 4.31
C PRO A 54 -10.72 -16.39 3.20
N LYS A 55 -9.41 -16.63 3.26
CA LYS A 55 -8.46 -16.24 2.22
C LYS A 55 -8.63 -17.08 0.95
N MET A 56 -8.85 -16.42 -0.18
CA MET A 56 -8.95 -17.05 -1.49
C MET A 56 -7.72 -16.73 -2.33
N THR A 57 -6.96 -17.75 -2.70
CA THR A 57 -5.78 -17.60 -3.56
C THR A 57 -6.18 -17.53 -5.03
N THR A 58 -5.77 -16.47 -5.71
CA THR A 58 -5.94 -16.35 -7.16
C THR A 58 -4.85 -17.13 -7.91
N ARG A 59 -5.06 -17.40 -9.21
CA ARG A 59 -4.05 -18.06 -10.06
C ARG A 59 -2.70 -17.32 -10.14
N CYS A 60 -2.66 -16.04 -9.79
CA CYS A 60 -1.43 -15.26 -9.76
C CYS A 60 -0.67 -15.34 -8.42
N GLY A 61 -1.21 -16.05 -7.43
CA GLY A 61 -0.60 -16.28 -6.12
C GLY A 61 -1.05 -15.31 -5.02
N HIS A 62 -1.82 -14.27 -5.34
CA HIS A 62 -2.28 -13.30 -4.35
C HIS A 62 -3.61 -13.70 -3.72
N HIS A 63 -3.80 -13.33 -2.45
CA HIS A 63 -4.93 -13.69 -1.61
C HIS A 63 -5.90 -12.51 -1.43
N PHE A 64 -7.19 -12.80 -1.39
CA PHE A 64 -8.26 -11.83 -1.17
C PHE A 64 -9.45 -12.50 -0.50
N HIS A 65 -10.33 -11.74 0.16
CA HIS A 65 -11.67 -12.26 0.44
C HIS A 65 -12.41 -12.47 -0.88
N LEU A 66 -13.23 -13.54 -0.95
CA LEU A 66 -14.09 -13.81 -2.11
C LEU A 66 -14.95 -12.59 -2.53
N PRO A 67 -15.71 -11.94 -1.63
CA PRO A 67 -16.51 -10.78 -2.01
C PRO A 67 -15.66 -9.64 -2.57
N CYS A 68 -14.52 -9.33 -1.94
CA CYS A 68 -13.64 -8.25 -2.37
C CYS A 68 -13.09 -8.46 -3.78
N ILE A 69 -12.65 -9.67 -4.13
CA ILE A 69 -12.11 -9.95 -5.45
C ILE A 69 -13.19 -10.02 -6.54
N LEU A 70 -14.41 -10.44 -6.18
CA LEU A 70 -15.55 -10.43 -7.09
C LEU A 70 -16.00 -9.00 -7.42
N GLU A 71 -16.17 -8.15 -6.41
CA GLU A 71 -16.48 -6.73 -6.60
C GLU A 71 -15.39 -6.03 -7.42
N TRP A 72 -14.11 -6.36 -7.17
CA TRP A 72 -13.01 -5.82 -7.96
C TRP A 72 -13.10 -6.27 -9.43
N ARG A 73 -13.42 -7.55 -9.69
CA ARG A 73 -13.53 -8.11 -11.04
C ARG A 73 -14.59 -7.40 -11.90
N GLU A 74 -15.65 -6.89 -11.28
CA GLU A 74 -16.67 -6.08 -11.97
C GLU A 74 -16.11 -4.76 -12.51
N ARG A 75 -15.10 -4.20 -11.83
CA ARG A 75 -14.42 -2.96 -12.24
C ARG A 75 -13.21 -3.23 -13.14
N SER A 76 -12.44 -4.29 -12.85
CA SER A 76 -11.21 -4.64 -13.58
C SER A 76 -10.91 -6.13 -13.54
N ARG A 77 -10.58 -6.72 -14.70
CA ARG A 77 -10.13 -8.12 -14.81
C ARG A 77 -8.64 -8.31 -14.50
N ALA A 78 -7.98 -7.32 -13.91
CA ALA A 78 -6.56 -7.36 -13.54
C ALA A 78 -6.39 -7.40 -12.02
N CYS A 79 -5.41 -8.16 -11.56
CA CYS A 79 -5.09 -8.29 -10.13
C CYS A 79 -4.65 -6.94 -9.58
N PRO A 80 -5.19 -6.48 -8.43
CA PRO A 80 -4.81 -5.19 -7.84
C PRO A 80 -3.34 -5.18 -7.37
N VAL A 81 -2.75 -6.35 -7.07
CA VAL A 81 -1.38 -6.47 -6.58
C VAL A 81 -0.35 -6.53 -7.73
N CYS A 82 -0.62 -7.29 -8.79
CA CYS A 82 0.37 -7.53 -9.85
C CYS A 82 -0.10 -7.23 -11.29
N GLY A 83 -1.33 -6.79 -11.48
CA GLY A 83 -1.89 -6.45 -12.80
C GLY A 83 -2.16 -7.63 -13.73
N LYS A 84 -1.81 -8.87 -13.36
CA LYS A 84 -2.10 -10.08 -14.16
C LYS A 84 -3.60 -10.35 -14.24
N LYS A 85 -4.05 -10.98 -15.32
CA LYS A 85 -5.47 -11.31 -15.52
C LYS A 85 -6.00 -12.17 -14.37
N LEU A 86 -7.05 -11.69 -13.70
CA LEU A 86 -7.72 -12.41 -12.63
C LEU A 86 -8.43 -13.64 -13.18
N LYS A 87 -8.12 -14.77 -12.57
CA LYS A 87 -8.82 -16.04 -12.70
C LYS A 87 -9.02 -16.56 -11.28
N VAL A 88 -10.27 -16.62 -10.87
CA VAL A 88 -10.70 -17.27 -9.62
C VAL A 88 -11.13 -18.68 -9.99
N ASP A 89 -10.54 -19.68 -9.34
CA ASP A 89 -10.87 -21.07 -9.61
C ASP A 89 -12.25 -21.40 -9.05
N GLY A 90 -13.11 -22.00 -9.88
CA GLY A 90 -14.40 -22.55 -9.43
C GLY A 90 -15.64 -21.68 -9.63
N LEU A 91 -15.52 -20.48 -10.20
CA LEU A 91 -16.68 -19.70 -10.66
C LEU A 91 -16.51 -19.32 -12.14
N GLU A 92 -17.11 -20.11 -13.02
CA GLU A 92 -17.49 -19.65 -14.35
C GLU A 92 -18.74 -18.77 -14.21
N LEU A 93 -18.52 -17.46 -14.08
CA LEU A 93 -19.52 -16.39 -14.26
C LEU A 93 -19.26 -15.69 -15.60
#